data_AF-A0A2A2QJZ4-F1
#
_entry.id   AF-A0A2A2QJZ4-F1
#
_cell.length_a   1.000
_cell.length_b   1.000
_cell.length_c   1.000
_cell.angle_alpha   90.00
_cell.angle_beta   90.00
_cell.angle_gamma   90.00
#
_symmetry.space_group_name_H-M   'P 1'
#
loop_
_entity.id
_entity.type
_entity.pdbx_description
1 polymer ?
#
loop_
_entity_poly.entity_id
_entity_poly.type
_entity_poly.pdbx_seq_one_letter_code
_entity_poly.pdbx_strand_id
1 'polypeptide(L)'
;MSEITEIDRDDFRNLLVEISQAYMPFGKFGIKAHPPSGVPLMDLPVEYLAWFKERGFPKGRLGELMAHVCEIKEVGMDSVFDPLREAKGGRFRLQAKRPRSFDFD
;
A
#
# COMPACT_ATOMS: atom_id res chain seq x y z
N MET A 1 0.33 -14.62 31.73
CA MET A 1 0.95 -14.56 30.38
C MET A 1 -0.13 -14.69 29.32
N SER A 2 -0.86 -13.60 29.10
CA SER A 2 -1.70 -13.36 27.92
C SER A 2 -2.10 -11.87 27.94
N GLU A 3 -1.11 -10.99 28.05
CA GLU A 3 -1.26 -9.57 27.70
C GLU A 3 -0.97 -9.40 26.21
N ILE A 4 -1.59 -10.23 25.36
CA ILE A 4 -1.68 -9.91 23.94
C ILE A 4 -2.84 -8.92 23.88
N THR A 5 -2.45 -7.67 24.11
CA THR A 5 -3.20 -6.41 24.05
C THR A 5 -4.50 -6.50 23.26
N GLU A 6 -5.61 -6.12 23.90
CA GLU A 6 -6.79 -5.62 23.18
C GLU A 6 -6.30 -4.52 22.24
N ILE A 7 -6.10 -4.85 20.96
CA ILE A 7 -6.05 -3.83 19.93
C ILE A 7 -7.43 -3.18 20.00
N ASP A 8 -7.49 -1.91 20.40
CA ASP A 8 -8.73 -1.17 20.34
C ASP A 8 -9.23 -1.22 18.90
N ARG A 9 -10.46 -1.68 18.71
CA ARG A 9 -11.10 -1.77 17.40
C ARG A 9 -11.02 -0.41 16.68
N ASP A 10 -11.10 0.68 17.43
CA ASP A 10 -11.04 2.02 16.89
C ASP A 10 -9.62 2.39 16.42
N ASP A 11 -8.56 1.95 17.11
CA ASP A 11 -7.18 2.16 16.68
C ASP A 11 -6.89 1.43 15.37
N PHE A 12 -7.32 0.16 15.27
CA PHE A 12 -7.16 -0.60 14.03
C PHE A 12 -7.94 0.03 12.88
N ARG A 13 -9.17 0.49 13.14
CA ARG A 13 -9.97 1.23 12.16
C ARG A 13 -9.26 2.50 11.70
N ASN A 14 -8.72 3.29 12.62
CA ASN A 14 -7.99 4.53 12.31
C ASN A 14 -6.75 4.24 11.47
N LEU A 15 -5.99 3.19 11.82
CA LEU A 15 -4.85 2.73 11.03
C LEU A 15 -5.24 2.38 9.59
N LEU A 16 -6.31 1.59 9.39
CA LEU A 16 -6.78 1.23 8.05
C LEU A 16 -7.23 2.46 7.25
N VAL A 17 -7.89 3.43 7.89
CA VAL A 17 -8.28 4.70 7.26
C VAL A 17 -7.03 5.48 6.82
N GLU A 18 -6.01 5.55 7.65
CA GLU A 18 -4.77 6.26 7.31
C GLU A 18 -4.01 5.57 6.17
N ILE A 19 -3.86 4.24 6.23
CA ILE A 19 -3.29 3.44 5.13
C ILE A 19 -4.04 3.71 3.83
N SER A 20 -5.38 3.79 3.88
CA SER A 20 -6.18 4.02 2.68
C SER A 20 -5.85 5.36 2.03
N GLN A 21 -5.50 6.39 2.80
CA GLN A 21 -5.24 7.74 2.31
C GLN A 21 -3.78 7.94 1.86
N ALA A 22 -2.88 7.04 2.25
CA ALA A 22 -1.47 7.13 1.93
C ALA A 22 -1.13 6.54 0.56
N TYR A 23 -0.20 7.19 -0.13
CA TYR A 23 0.33 6.77 -1.43
C TYR A 23 1.85 6.71 -1.37
N MET A 24 2.43 5.84 -2.20
CA MET A 24 3.87 5.73 -2.33
C MET A 24 4.45 6.97 -3.04
N PRO A 25 5.35 7.75 -2.42
CA PRO A 25 5.83 9.00 -3.02
C PRO A 25 7.01 8.81 -4.00
N PHE A 26 7.74 7.70 -3.91
CA PHE A 26 8.97 7.46 -4.68
C PHE A 26 9.16 5.99 -5.08
N GLY A 27 10.25 5.72 -5.80
CA GLY A 27 10.60 4.38 -6.24
C GLY A 27 9.74 3.89 -7.41
N LYS A 28 9.71 2.58 -7.62
CA LYS A 28 9.00 1.92 -8.73
C LYS A 28 7.50 2.25 -8.75
N PHE A 29 6.91 2.42 -7.57
CA PHE A 29 5.48 2.68 -7.39
C PHE A 29 5.19 4.14 -6.99
N GLY A 30 6.20 5.01 -7.11
CA GLY A 30 6.10 6.43 -6.78
C GLY A 30 5.38 7.27 -7.83
N ILE A 31 5.23 8.55 -7.52
CA ILE A 31 4.57 9.55 -8.38
C ILE A 31 5.14 9.58 -9.81
N LYS A 32 6.46 9.41 -9.96
CA LYS A 32 7.13 9.43 -11.28
C LYS A 32 6.64 8.31 -12.20
N ALA A 33 6.30 7.14 -11.66
CA ALA A 33 5.84 6.00 -12.44
C ALA A 33 4.30 5.93 -12.52
N HIS A 34 3.61 6.45 -11.49
CA HIS A 34 2.15 6.39 -11.35
C HIS A 34 1.58 7.78 -11.00
N PRO A 35 1.60 8.75 -11.92
CA PRO A 35 1.04 10.07 -11.66
C PRO A 35 -0.49 10.00 -11.50
N PRO A 36 -1.10 10.95 -10.75
CA PRO A 36 -0.45 12.09 -10.09
C PRO A 36 0.12 11.80 -8.69
N SER A 37 -0.24 10.68 -8.06
CA SER A 37 -0.03 10.49 -6.60
C SER A 37 0.84 9.29 -6.21
N GLY A 38 1.18 8.40 -7.14
CA GLY A 38 1.78 7.10 -6.84
C GLY A 38 0.73 6.00 -6.65
N VAL A 39 1.20 4.80 -6.29
CA VAL A 39 0.32 3.67 -5.95
C VAL A 39 -0.15 3.81 -4.48
N PRO A 40 -1.44 3.58 -4.17
CA PRO A 40 -1.92 3.51 -2.78
C PRO A 40 -1.14 2.46 -1.97
N LEU A 41 -0.84 2.73 -0.70
CA LEU A 41 -0.07 1.78 0.11
C LEU A 41 -0.75 0.41 0.21
N MET A 42 -2.07 0.39 0.39
CA MET A 42 -2.87 -0.84 0.45
C MET A 42 -2.79 -1.72 -0.81
N ASP A 43 -2.37 -1.15 -1.95
CA ASP A 43 -2.26 -1.85 -3.23
C ASP A 43 -0.80 -2.06 -3.68
N LEU A 44 0.17 -1.75 -2.82
CA LEU A 44 1.56 -2.13 -3.07
C LEU A 44 1.72 -3.65 -3.08
N PRO A 45 2.52 -4.20 -4.03
CA PRO A 45 2.87 -5.62 -4.01
C PRO A 45 3.62 -6.01 -2.74
N VAL A 46 3.33 -7.20 -2.22
CA VAL A 46 3.96 -7.72 -1.00
C VAL A 46 5.47 -7.87 -1.18
N GLU A 47 5.94 -8.24 -2.38
CA GLU A 47 7.35 -8.41 -2.69
C GLU A 47 8.11 -7.08 -2.62
N TYR A 48 7.43 -5.98 -2.97
CA TYR A 48 8.01 -4.64 -2.86
C TYR A 48 8.16 -4.22 -1.41
N LEU A 49 7.19 -4.55 -0.56
CA LEU A 49 7.23 -4.29 0.87
C LEU A 49 8.26 -5.18 1.58
N ALA A 50 8.36 -6.45 1.19
CA ALA A 50 9.36 -7.39 1.69
C ALA A 50 10.80 -6.89 1.42
N TRP A 51 11.05 -6.31 0.23
CA TRP A 51 12.34 -5.67 -0.07
C TRP A 51 12.68 -4.53 0.92
N PHE A 52 11.68 -3.74 1.34
CA PHE A 52 11.88 -2.74 2.39
C PHE A 52 12.04 -3.37 3.77
N LYS A 53 11.33 -4.47 4.07
CA LYS A 53 11.47 -5.19 5.34
C LYS A 53 12.91 -5.69 5.56
N GLU A 54 13.58 -6.14 4.51
CA GLU A 54 14.98 -6.58 4.55
C GLU A 54 15.98 -5.41 4.70
N ARG A 55 15.70 -4.25 4.09
CA ARG A 55 16.62 -3.10 4.04
C ARG A 55 16.36 -2.01 5.07
N GLY A 56 15.18 -2.04 5.68
CA GLY A 56 14.62 -0.98 6.50
C GLY A 56 13.59 -0.14 5.76
N PHE A 57 12.45 0.09 6.41
CA PHE A 57 11.43 1.02 5.95
C PHE A 57 11.90 2.48 6.06
N PRO A 58 11.32 3.40 5.27
CA PRO A 58 11.58 4.84 5.42
C PRO A 58 11.31 5.31 6.85
N LYS A 59 12.00 6.36 7.31
CA LYS A 59 11.74 6.90 8.65
C LYS A 59 10.40 7.64 8.72
N GLY A 60 9.79 7.61 9.91
CA GLY A 60 8.55 8.32 10.21
C GLY A 60 7.29 7.57 9.75
N ARG A 61 6.16 8.29 9.74
CA ARG A 61 4.82 7.68 9.62
C ARG A 61 4.64 6.84 8.35
N LEU A 62 5.21 7.26 7.22
CA LEU A 62 5.13 6.51 5.97
C LEU A 62 5.71 5.09 6.13
N GLY A 63 6.87 4.95 6.76
CA GLY A 63 7.49 3.64 6.96
C GLY A 63 6.73 2.76 7.93
N GLU A 64 6.15 3.34 8.99
CA GLU A 64 5.26 2.63 9.91
C GLU A 64 4.05 2.06 9.17
N LEU A 65 3.38 2.88 8.36
CA LEU A 65 2.24 2.43 7.54
C LEU A 65 2.66 1.34 6.54
N MET A 66 3.82 1.49 5.89
CA MET A 66 4.35 0.46 4.98
C MET A 66 4.65 -0.86 5.72
N ALA A 67 5.19 -0.80 6.92
CA ALA A 67 5.47 -1.97 7.74
C ALA A 67 4.18 -2.70 8.11
N HIS A 68 3.15 -1.98 8.58
CA HIS A 68 1.84 -2.57 8.89
C HIS A 68 1.19 -3.20 7.66
N VAL A 69 1.24 -2.55 6.50
CA VAL A 69 0.72 -3.13 5.25
C VAL A 69 1.49 -4.40 4.88
N CYS A 70 2.81 -4.43 5.08
CA CYS A 70 3.64 -5.61 4.84
C CYS A 70 3.18 -6.79 5.71
N GLU A 71 3.05 -6.57 7.01
CA GLU A 71 2.62 -7.59 7.97
C GLU A 71 1.22 -8.15 7.64
N ILE A 72 0.27 -7.26 7.36
CA ILE A 72 -1.10 -7.64 6.98
C ILE A 72 -1.09 -8.53 5.72
N LYS A 73 -0.31 -8.15 4.70
CA LYS A 73 -0.23 -8.88 3.44
C LYS A 73 0.52 -10.20 3.56
N GLU A 74 1.59 -10.27 4.35
CA GLU A 74 2.36 -11.49 4.59
C GLU A 74 1.51 -12.58 5.27
N VAL A 75 0.59 -12.20 6.15
CA VAL A 75 -0.35 -13.14 6.80
C VAL A 75 -1.52 -13.52 5.87
N GLY A 76 -1.66 -12.86 4.72
CA GLY A 76 -2.74 -13.12 3.76
C GLY A 76 -4.05 -12.39 4.08
N MET A 77 -4.05 -11.39 4.96
CA MET A 77 -5.23 -10.59 5.30
C MET A 77 -5.43 -9.38 4.38
N ASP A 78 -5.01 -9.48 3.12
CA ASP A 78 -5.12 -8.40 2.13
C ASP A 78 -6.57 -7.96 1.87
N SER A 79 -7.54 -8.86 2.07
CA SER A 79 -8.96 -8.58 1.89
C SER A 79 -9.53 -7.57 2.91
N VAL A 80 -8.81 -7.29 4.01
CA VAL A 80 -9.21 -6.24 4.97
C VAL A 80 -9.34 -4.86 4.31
N PHE A 81 -8.62 -4.64 3.21
CA PHE A 81 -8.68 -3.39 2.44
C PHE A 81 -9.78 -3.37 1.39
N ASP A 82 -10.50 -4.46 1.13
CA ASP A 82 -11.50 -4.53 0.05
C ASP A 82 -12.63 -3.50 0.19
N PRO A 83 -13.23 -3.27 1.38
CA PRO A 83 -14.23 -2.20 1.54
C PRO A 83 -13.68 -0.81 1.22
N LEU A 84 -12.40 -0.57 1.51
CA LEU A 84 -11.72 0.70 1.25
C LEU A 84 -11.39 0.85 -0.24
N ARG A 85 -11.05 -0.24 -0.93
CA ARG A 85 -10.85 -0.28 -2.38
C ARG A 85 -12.16 -0.02 -3.11
N GLU A 86 -13.25 -0.69 -2.71
CA GLU A 86 -14.59 -0.48 -3.29
C GLU A 86 -15.03 0.97 -3.19
N ALA A 87 -14.86 1.59 -2.01
CA ALA A 87 -15.13 3.01 -1.79
C ALA A 87 -14.27 3.94 -2.69
N LYS A 88 -13.12 3.46 -3.19
CA LYS A 88 -12.19 4.19 -4.06
C LYS A 88 -12.25 3.77 -5.53
N GLY A 89 -13.25 3.00 -5.94
CA GLY A 89 -13.44 2.60 -7.34
C GLY A 89 -12.70 1.33 -7.75
N GLY A 90 -12.28 0.51 -6.78
CA GLY A 90 -11.66 -0.80 -6.96
C GLY A 90 -10.15 -0.82 -6.72
N ARG A 91 -9.53 -2.01 -6.94
CA ARG A 91 -8.07 -2.19 -6.82
C ARG A 91 -7.31 -1.32 -7.80
N PHE A 92 -6.25 -0.67 -7.33
CA PHE A 92 -5.37 0.13 -8.17
C PHE A 92 -4.68 -0.73 -9.24
N ARG A 93 -4.60 -0.22 -10.47
CA ARG A 93 -3.98 -0.94 -11.58
C ARG A 93 -2.48 -0.61 -11.64
N LEU A 94 -1.65 -1.59 -11.28
CA LEU A 94 -0.18 -1.45 -11.25
C LEU A 94 0.50 -1.33 -12.63
N GLN A 95 -0.23 -1.55 -13.72
CA GLN A 95 0.30 -1.29 -15.06
C GLN A 95 -0.13 0.10 -15.51
N ALA A 96 0.81 1.05 -15.52
CA ALA A 96 0.61 2.27 -16.30
C ALA A 96 0.31 1.85 -17.74
N LYS A 97 -0.82 2.30 -18.32
CA LYS A 97 -1.08 2.08 -19.74
C LYS A 97 0.06 2.75 -20.50
N ARG A 98 1.03 1.96 -20.99
CA ARG A 98 1.97 2.46 -22.00
C ARG A 98 1.09 3.02 -23.13
N PRO A 99 1.24 4.29 -23.54
CA PRO A 99 0.61 4.72 -24.77
C PRO A 99 1.14 3.79 -25.86
N ARG A 100 0.24 3.08 -26.54
CA ARG A 100 0.61 2.35 -27.74
C ARG A 100 0.84 3.42 -28.81
N SER A 101 2.08 3.91 -28.95
CA SER A 101 2.47 4.57 -30.19
C SER A 101 2.67 3.46 -31.21
N PHE A 102 1.74 3.35 -32.15
CA PHE A 102 2.00 2.63 -33.39
C PHE A 102 2.43 3.69 -34.38
N ASP A 103 3.74 3.88 -34.49
CA ASP A 103 4.32 4.67 -35.57
C ASP A 103 4.36 3.73 -36.79
N PHE A 104 3.40 3.92 -37.70
CA PHE A 104 3.44 3.30 -39.02
C PHE A 104 4.12 4.30 -39.94
N ASP A 105 5.42 4.10 -40.20
CA ASP A 105 6.13 4.71 -41.32
C ASP A 105 5.74 4.03 -42.65
#